data_AF-A0A371SIZ7-F1
#
_entry.id   AF-A0A371SIZ7-F1
#
_cell.length_a   1.000
_cell.length_b   1.000
_cell.length_c   1.000
_cell.angle_alpha   90.00
_cell.angle_beta   90.00
_cell.angle_gamma   90.00
#
_symmetry.space_group_name_H-M   'P 1'
#
loop_
_entity.id
_entity.type
_entity.pdbx_description
1 polymer ?
#
loop_
_entity_poly.entity_id
_entity_poly.type
_entity_poly.pdbx_seq_one_letter_code
_entity_poly.pdbx_strand_id
1 'polypeptide(L)'
;MLKKYLKNQKGLTLIELLAVIVILGIIAAIAVPTIGNVINKTKLDAVRADALQVFEASSLAITSEGVPSDNQFNYSTGDNAVNDLQEYIDDTQFSSYAVHITNGVPTTIDFVVTLDNKTYTVTGATKAQLQSKNYFDNITPTTGD
;
A
#
# COMPACT_ATOMS: atom_id res chain seq x y z
N MET A 1 -64.55 11.86 -3.59
CA MET A 1 -63.91 13.17 -3.31
C MET A 1 -62.46 12.96 -2.88
N LEU A 2 -61.52 12.96 -3.83
CA LEU A 2 -60.09 12.82 -3.53
C LEU A 2 -59.50 14.22 -3.32
N LYS A 3 -59.39 14.60 -2.05
CA LYS A 3 -59.05 15.93 -1.56
C LYS A 3 -57.58 16.25 -1.88
N LYS A 4 -57.37 16.89 -3.03
CA LYS A 4 -56.32 17.88 -3.37
C LYS A 4 -55.17 18.02 -2.35
N TYR A 5 -54.20 17.11 -2.36
CA TYR A 5 -52.87 17.28 -1.74
C TYR A 5 -51.89 17.98 -2.70
N LEU A 6 -52.37 19.00 -3.42
CA LEU A 6 -51.54 19.85 -4.26
C LEU A 6 -51.41 21.20 -3.55
N LYS A 7 -50.29 21.39 -2.85
CA LYS A 7 -49.54 22.66 -2.67
C LYS A 7 -48.88 22.73 -1.29
N ASN A 8 -47.56 22.51 -1.27
CA ASN A 8 -46.61 23.29 -0.48
C ASN A 8 -45.17 23.09 -0.99
N GLN A 9 -44.96 23.12 -2.30
CA GLN A 9 -43.62 23.32 -2.85
C GLN A 9 -43.28 24.81 -2.71
N LYS A 10 -42.95 25.24 -1.49
CA LYS A 10 -42.22 26.48 -1.28
C LYS A 10 -40.86 26.25 -1.94
N GLY A 11 -40.67 26.83 -3.13
CA GLY A 11 -39.45 26.65 -3.91
C GLY A 11 -38.25 27.14 -3.12
N LEU A 12 -37.22 26.30 -3.06
CA LEU A 12 -35.87 26.72 -2.65
C LEU A 12 -35.47 27.92 -3.51
N THR A 13 -34.97 28.96 -2.86
CA THR A 13 -34.48 30.14 -3.57
C THR A 13 -33.11 29.85 -4.16
N LEU A 14 -32.77 30.47 -5.30
CA LEU A 14 -31.44 30.30 -5.92
C LEU A 14 -30.30 30.70 -4.98
N ILE A 15 -30.53 31.66 -4.09
CA ILE A 15 -29.53 32.12 -3.11
C ILE A 15 -29.24 31.07 -2.03
N GLU A 16 -30.24 30.30 -1.61
CA GLU A 16 -30.05 29.20 -0.66
C GLU A 16 -29.21 28.08 -1.30
N LEU A 17 -29.50 27.76 -2.56
CA LEU A 17 -28.72 26.76 -3.29
C LEU A 17 -27.28 27.25 -3.55
N LEU A 18 -27.11 28.55 -3.83
CA LEU A 18 -25.81 29.21 -3.99
C LEU A 18 -24.96 29.13 -2.72
N ALA A 19 -25.55 29.44 -1.55
CA ALA A 19 -24.81 29.40 -0.29
C ALA A 19 -24.28 27.99 0.02
N VAL A 20 -25.07 26.95 -0.28
CA VAL A 20 -24.67 25.55 -0.06
C VAL A 20 -23.49 25.16 -0.96
N ILE A 21 -23.55 25.47 -2.26
CA ILE A 21 -22.44 25.10 -3.17
C ILE A 21 -21.14 25.85 -2.84
N VAL A 22 -21.23 27.09 -2.32
CA VAL A 22 -20.06 27.85 -1.87
C VAL A 22 -19.40 27.15 -0.69
N ILE A 23 -20.19 26.76 0.32
CA ILE A 23 -19.68 26.05 1.50
C ILE A 23 -19.08 24.70 1.09
N LEU A 24 -19.77 23.93 0.24
CA LEU A 24 -19.25 22.66 -0.28
C LEU A 24 -17.96 22.85 -1.08
N GLY A 25 -17.85 23.93 -1.86
CA GLY A 25 -16.64 24.27 -2.61
C GLY A 25 -15.43 24.53 -1.71
N ILE A 26 -15.61 25.27 -0.61
CA ILE A 26 -14.54 25.53 0.36
C ILE A 26 -14.10 24.23 1.06
N ILE A 27 -15.06 23.40 1.49
CA ILE A 27 -14.76 22.11 2.13
C ILE A 27 -14.02 21.19 1.15
N ALA A 28 -14.49 21.09 -0.10
CA ALA A 28 -13.88 20.26 -1.13
C ALA A 28 -12.43 20.68 -1.43
N ALA A 29 -12.16 21.99 -1.48
CA ALA A 29 -10.81 22.50 -1.74
C ALA A 29 -9.76 22.04 -0.72
N ILE A 30 -10.13 21.90 0.56
CA ILE A 30 -9.21 21.43 1.63
C ILE A 30 -9.24 19.91 1.76
N ALA A 31 -10.42 19.30 1.62
CA ALA A 31 -10.61 17.87 1.83
C ALA A 31 -9.91 17.02 0.78
N VAL A 32 -10.00 17.38 -0.51
CA VAL A 32 -9.42 16.61 -1.62
C VAL A 32 -7.90 16.40 -1.47
N PRO A 33 -7.06 17.43 -1.28
CA PRO A 33 -5.61 17.22 -1.12
C PRO A 33 -5.27 16.46 0.18
N THR A 34 -6.01 16.71 1.26
CA THR A 34 -5.76 16.07 2.56
C THR A 34 -6.05 14.56 2.51
N ILE A 35 -7.18 14.17 1.93
CA ILE A 35 -7.58 12.76 1.80
C ILE A 35 -6.62 12.00 0.88
N GLY A 36 -6.17 12.62 -0.23
CA GLY A 36 -5.20 12.00 -1.12
C GLY A 36 -3.88 11.64 -0.42
N ASN A 37 -3.34 12.55 0.39
CA ASN A 37 -2.11 12.30 1.15
C ASN A 37 -2.27 11.20 2.20
N VAL A 38 -3.41 11.17 2.91
CA VAL A 38 -3.69 10.13 3.91
C VAL A 38 -3.78 8.75 3.25
N ILE A 39 -4.51 8.63 2.14
CA ILE A 39 -4.64 7.36 1.41
C ILE A 39 -3.28 6.85 0.96
N ASN A 40 -2.43 7.71 0.40
CA ASN A 40 -1.09 7.32 -0.04
C ASN A 40 -0.24 6.81 1.13
N LYS A 41 -0.27 7.51 2.28
CA LYS A 41 0.44 7.06 3.49
C LYS A 41 -0.09 5.72 3.98
N THR A 42 -1.40 5.50 4.01
CA THR A 42 -1.99 4.21 4.39
C THR A 42 -1.57 3.07 3.46
N LYS A 43 -1.47 3.32 2.15
CA LYS A 43 -0.95 2.31 1.20
C LYS A 43 0.50 1.96 1.48
N LEU A 44 1.36 2.96 1.71
CA LEU A 44 2.77 2.74 2.05
C LEU A 44 2.93 2.03 3.41
N ASP A 45 2.08 2.34 4.39
CA ASP A 45 2.04 1.64 5.68
C ASP A 45 1.64 0.16 5.51
N ALA A 46 0.76 -0.16 4.55
CA ALA A 46 0.43 -1.56 4.22
C ALA A 46 1.61 -2.28 3.57
N VAL A 47 2.29 -1.65 2.59
CA VAL A 47 3.51 -2.20 1.97
C VAL A 47 4.59 -2.50 3.02
N ARG A 48 4.73 -1.61 4.00
CA ARG A 48 5.61 -1.83 5.14
C ARG A 48 5.25 -3.06 5.95
N ALA A 49 3.96 -3.26 6.23
CA ALA A 49 3.49 -4.41 6.98
C ALA A 49 3.77 -5.71 6.21
N ASP A 50 3.52 -5.72 4.90
CA ASP A 50 3.81 -6.86 4.02
C ASP A 50 5.31 -7.18 4.02
N ALA A 51 6.19 -6.18 3.91
CA ALA A 51 7.65 -6.38 3.94
C ALA A 51 8.12 -7.00 5.27
N LEU A 52 7.55 -6.54 6.40
CA LEU A 52 7.84 -7.12 7.71
C LEU A 52 7.34 -8.55 7.81
N GLN A 53 6.15 -8.84 7.29
CA GLN A 53 5.58 -10.18 7.28
C GLN A 53 6.44 -11.15 6.48
N VAL A 54 6.91 -10.74 5.29
CA VAL A 54 7.86 -11.53 4.48
C VAL A 54 9.15 -11.80 5.25
N PHE A 55 9.67 -10.82 5.98
CA PHE A 55 10.87 -10.99 6.79
C PHE A 55 10.68 -12.00 7.94
N GLU A 56 9.54 -11.98 8.63
CA GLU A 56 9.24 -12.97 9.67
C GLU A 56 8.98 -14.36 9.07
N ALA A 57 8.28 -14.42 7.94
CA ALA A 57 8.01 -15.67 7.21
C ALA A 57 9.31 -16.36 6.78
N SER A 58 10.27 -15.61 6.21
CA SER A 58 11.60 -16.16 5.87
C SER A 58 12.36 -16.69 7.08
N SER A 59 12.25 -16.02 8.24
CA SER A 59 12.88 -16.49 9.49
C SER A 59 12.26 -17.80 9.97
N LEU A 60 10.93 -17.94 9.84
CA LEU A 60 10.22 -19.17 10.17
C LEU A 60 10.55 -20.31 9.20
N ALA A 61 10.62 -20.02 7.91
CA ALA A 61 11.02 -20.98 6.87
C ALA A 61 12.43 -21.52 7.12
N ILE A 62 13.41 -20.64 7.42
CA ILE A 62 14.78 -21.09 7.76
C ILE A 62 14.79 -22.00 8.98
N THR A 63 13.96 -21.70 9.98
CA THR A 63 13.89 -22.51 11.19
C THR A 63 13.27 -23.89 10.91
N SER A 64 12.35 -23.97 9.97
CA SER A 64 11.57 -25.18 9.68
C SER A 64 12.24 -26.09 8.63
N GLU A 65 12.81 -25.49 7.59
CA GLU A 65 13.34 -26.19 6.41
C GLU A 65 14.85 -26.00 6.22
N GLY A 66 15.45 -25.03 6.91
CA GLY A 66 16.85 -24.66 6.76
C GLY A 66 17.09 -23.53 5.77
N VAL A 67 18.36 -23.20 5.56
CA VAL A 67 18.76 -22.10 4.69
C VAL A 67 18.69 -22.55 3.23
N PRO A 68 18.00 -21.80 2.35
CA PRO A 68 17.95 -22.11 0.92
C PRO A 68 19.35 -22.02 0.28
N SER A 69 19.59 -22.83 -0.75
CA SER A 69 20.93 -23.01 -1.34
C SER A 69 21.49 -21.77 -2.03
N ASP A 70 20.61 -20.88 -2.51
CA ASP A 70 20.92 -19.59 -3.12
C ASP A 70 20.99 -18.45 -2.09
N ASN A 71 20.86 -18.76 -0.80
CA ASN A 71 20.78 -17.83 0.32
C ASN A 71 19.68 -16.77 0.16
N GLN A 72 18.59 -17.07 -0.57
CA GLN A 72 17.50 -16.14 -0.78
C GLN A 72 16.12 -16.81 -0.73
N PHE A 73 15.10 -16.03 -0.42
CA PHE A 73 13.71 -16.38 -0.73
C PHE A 73 13.16 -15.39 -1.72
N ASN A 74 12.59 -15.90 -2.80
CA ASN A 74 12.17 -15.12 -3.94
C ASN A 74 10.67 -15.24 -4.13
N TYR A 75 10.11 -14.13 -4.60
CA TYR A 75 8.77 -14.09 -5.14
C TYR A 75 8.77 -13.23 -6.39
N SER A 76 8.05 -13.68 -7.41
CA SER A 76 7.87 -12.97 -8.66
C SER A 76 6.56 -13.37 -9.31
N THR A 77 5.95 -12.41 -9.99
CA THR A 77 4.76 -12.60 -10.83
C THR A 77 5.12 -12.60 -12.31
N GLY A 78 4.30 -13.23 -13.15
CA GLY A 78 4.50 -13.28 -14.60
C GLY A 78 5.26 -14.51 -15.09
N ASP A 79 6.03 -14.35 -16.17
CA ASP A 79 6.80 -15.45 -16.75
C ASP A 79 7.93 -15.87 -15.81
N ASN A 80 7.97 -17.15 -15.44
CA ASN A 80 8.83 -17.71 -14.40
C ASN A 80 8.46 -17.23 -12.99
N ALA A 81 7.16 -17.19 -12.68
CA ALA A 81 6.69 -16.95 -11.32
C ALA A 81 7.33 -17.91 -10.31
N VAL A 82 7.76 -17.34 -9.18
CA VAL A 82 8.35 -18.05 -8.04
C VAL A 82 7.61 -17.59 -6.79
N ASN A 83 7.43 -18.47 -5.81
CA ASN A 83 6.92 -18.10 -4.50
C ASN A 83 7.50 -19.05 -3.45
N ASP A 84 8.71 -18.74 -2.99
CA ASP A 84 9.44 -19.64 -2.08
C ASP A 84 8.83 -19.67 -0.66
N LEU A 85 7.97 -18.70 -0.31
CA LEU A 85 7.35 -18.60 1.02
C LEU A 85 5.84 -18.89 1.03
N GLN A 86 5.29 -19.52 -0.02
CA GLN A 86 3.85 -19.78 -0.16
C GLN A 86 3.20 -20.54 1.01
N GLU A 87 3.96 -21.33 1.78
CA GLU A 87 3.44 -22.05 2.96
C GLU A 87 3.44 -21.19 4.24
N TYR A 88 4.15 -20.06 4.22
CA TYR A 88 4.41 -19.20 5.38
C TYR A 88 3.72 -17.83 5.28
N ILE A 89 3.48 -17.36 4.06
CA ILE A 89 2.78 -16.12 3.75
C ILE A 89 1.81 -16.35 2.61
N ASP A 90 0.65 -15.72 2.70
CA ASP A 90 -0.40 -15.83 1.68
C ASP A 90 -0.13 -14.86 0.53
N ASP A 91 -0.91 -13.78 0.45
CA ASP A 91 -0.78 -12.76 -0.58
C ASP A 91 -0.05 -11.52 -0.06
N THR A 92 0.67 -10.86 -0.97
CA THR A 92 1.35 -9.58 -0.70
C THR A 92 1.10 -8.63 -1.85
N GLN A 93 1.17 -7.33 -1.60
CA GLN A 93 1.02 -6.35 -2.69
C GLN A 93 2.25 -6.27 -3.62
N PHE A 94 3.31 -7.05 -3.35
CA PHE A 94 4.53 -7.02 -4.15
C PHE A 94 4.29 -7.62 -5.53
N SER A 95 4.94 -7.05 -6.54
CA SER A 95 5.10 -7.68 -7.86
C SER A 95 6.28 -8.65 -7.85
N SER A 96 7.29 -8.36 -7.02
CA SER A 96 8.41 -9.24 -6.72
C SER A 96 9.05 -8.89 -5.38
N TYR A 97 9.68 -9.86 -4.72
CA TYR A 97 10.61 -9.62 -3.60
C TYR A 97 11.77 -10.61 -3.60
N ALA A 98 12.88 -10.24 -2.98
CA ALA A 98 14.01 -11.10 -2.67
C ALA A 98 14.49 -10.83 -1.24
N VAL A 99 14.40 -11.82 -0.37
CA VAL A 99 14.96 -11.75 0.99
C VAL A 99 16.37 -12.31 0.98
N HIS A 100 17.35 -11.52 1.37
CA HIS A 100 18.76 -11.90 1.39
C HIS A 100 19.17 -12.46 2.75
N ILE A 101 19.78 -13.64 2.74
CA ILE A 101 20.17 -14.37 3.94
C ILE A 101 21.69 -14.36 4.06
N THR A 102 22.21 -14.05 5.24
CA THR A 102 23.64 -14.15 5.54
C THR A 102 23.83 -14.94 6.82
N ASN A 103 24.70 -15.95 6.79
CA ASN A 103 24.98 -16.83 7.93
C ASN A 103 23.70 -17.44 8.53
N GLY A 104 22.73 -17.80 7.67
CA GLY A 104 21.46 -18.38 8.07
C GLY A 104 20.47 -17.42 8.74
N VAL A 105 20.68 -16.10 8.63
CA VAL A 105 19.78 -15.09 9.16
C VAL A 105 19.33 -14.16 8.04
N PRO A 106 18.02 -13.88 7.88
CA PRO A 106 17.55 -12.85 6.96
C PRO A 106 18.13 -11.49 7.36
N THR A 107 18.63 -10.73 6.39
CA THR A 107 19.34 -9.46 6.64
C THR A 107 18.66 -8.28 5.98
N THR A 108 18.37 -8.39 4.69
CA THR A 108 17.74 -7.35 3.88
C THR A 108 16.65 -7.92 2.98
N ILE A 109 15.74 -7.06 2.55
CA ILE A 109 14.75 -7.37 1.52
C ILE A 109 14.83 -6.35 0.38
N ASP A 110 14.75 -6.85 -0.84
CA ASP A 110 14.46 -6.09 -2.04
C ASP A 110 13.01 -6.35 -2.43
N PHE A 111 12.28 -5.33 -2.86
CA PHE A 111 10.92 -5.53 -3.34
C PHE A 111 10.50 -4.49 -4.38
N VAL A 112 9.54 -4.90 -5.21
CA VAL A 112 8.87 -4.05 -6.19
C VAL A 112 7.38 -4.08 -5.88
N VAL A 113 6.75 -2.90 -5.79
CA VAL A 113 5.30 -2.75 -5.62
C VAL A 113 4.77 -1.67 -6.55
N THR A 114 3.58 -1.88 -7.11
CA THR A 114 2.91 -0.87 -7.94
C THR A 114 1.68 -0.33 -7.22
N LEU A 115 1.68 0.96 -6.90
CA LEU A 115 0.56 1.67 -6.28
C LEU A 115 0.14 2.83 -7.19
N ASP A 116 -1.15 2.93 -7.53
CA ASP A 116 -1.69 4.04 -8.35
C ASP A 116 -0.89 4.32 -9.63
N ASN A 117 -0.56 3.25 -10.38
CA ASN A 117 0.26 3.28 -11.60
C ASN A 117 1.69 3.80 -11.41
N LYS A 118 2.18 3.83 -10.17
CA LYS A 118 3.56 4.17 -9.83
C LYS A 118 4.25 2.95 -9.25
N THR A 119 5.37 2.58 -9.84
CA THR A 119 6.21 1.48 -9.36
C THR A 119 7.21 2.03 -8.35
N TYR A 120 7.32 1.35 -7.21
CA TYR A 120 8.28 1.63 -6.16
C TYR A 120 9.23 0.44 -6.07
N THR A 121 10.52 0.71 -6.21
CA THR A 121 11.57 -0.29 -6.01
C THR A 121 12.34 0.06 -4.76
N VAL A 122 12.47 -0.91 -3.86
CA VAL A 122 13.28 -0.80 -2.65
C VAL A 122 14.33 -1.89 -2.71
N THR A 123 15.57 -1.52 -2.38
CA THR A 123 16.72 -2.43 -2.40
C THR A 123 17.47 -2.31 -1.08
N GLY A 124 17.84 -3.45 -0.48
CA GLY A 124 18.68 -3.55 0.70
C GLY A 124 17.99 -3.09 1.99
N ALA A 125 16.65 -3.15 2.08
CA ALA A 125 15.95 -2.70 3.28
C ALA A 125 16.17 -3.68 4.44
N THR A 126 16.78 -3.21 5.53
CA THR A 126 16.94 -4.00 6.77
C THR A 126 15.65 -4.03 7.59
N LYS A 127 15.48 -5.06 8.45
CA LYS A 127 14.35 -5.13 9.40
C LYS A 127 14.18 -3.85 10.23
N ALA A 128 15.29 -3.27 10.70
CA ALA A 128 15.26 -2.02 11.48
C ALA A 128 14.74 -0.82 10.66
N GLN A 129 15.14 -0.73 9.38
CA GLN A 129 14.61 0.29 8.46
C GLN A 129 13.13 0.09 8.19
N LEU A 130 12.68 -1.15 7.96
CA LEU A 130 11.26 -1.46 7.78
C LEU A 130 10.42 -1.09 9.02
N GLN A 131 10.99 -1.23 10.22
CA GLN A 131 10.35 -0.84 11.47
C GLN A 131 10.35 0.69 11.70
N SER A 132 11.12 1.48 10.96
CA SER A 132 11.12 2.94 11.05
C SER A 132 10.00 3.57 10.22
N LYS A 133 9.09 4.33 10.85
CA LYS A 133 7.94 4.93 10.14
C LYS A 133 8.38 5.87 9.02
N ASN A 134 9.50 6.56 9.23
CA ASN A 134 10.02 7.53 8.29
C ASN A 134 10.71 6.89 7.08
N TYR A 135 10.98 5.57 7.08
CA TYR A 135 11.64 4.92 5.95
C TYR A 135 10.76 4.97 4.70
N PHE A 136 9.47 4.63 4.86
CA PHE A 136 8.50 4.62 3.78
C PHE A 136 8.03 6.02 3.36
N ASP A 137 8.14 7.02 4.23
CA ASP A 137 7.82 8.41 3.88
C ASP A 137 8.81 8.98 2.83
N ASN A 138 9.98 8.34 2.64
CA ASN A 138 11.02 8.78 1.72
C ASN A 138 11.20 7.89 0.48
N ILE A 139 10.40 6.83 0.32
CA ILE A 139 10.47 6.02 -0.90
C ILE A 139 9.81 6.77 -2.05
N THR A 140 10.58 7.01 -3.11
CA THR A 140 10.09 7.65 -4.33
C THR A 140 9.77 6.60 -5.37
N PRO A 141 8.74 6.81 -6.21
CA PRO A 141 8.51 5.96 -7.37
C PRO A 141 9.78 5.87 -8.19
N THR A 142 10.12 4.67 -8.64
CA THR A 142 11.12 4.49 -9.69
C THR A 142 10.51 5.06 -10.96
N THR A 143 11.06 6.16 -11.47
CA THR A 143 10.75 6.62 -12.83
C THR A 143 11.17 5.51 -13.78
N GLY A 144 10.20 4.87 -14.43
CA GLY A 144 10.48 3.99 -15.55
C GLY A 144 11.13 4.80 -16.67
N ASP A 145 12.22 4.28 -17.22
CA ASP A 145 12.71 4.67 -18.55
C ASP A 145 11.68 4.29 -19.63
#